data_AF-A0A358AW85-F1
#
_entry.id   AF-A0A358AW85-F1
#
_cell.length_a   1.000
_cell.length_b   1.000
_cell.length_c   1.000
_cell.angle_alpha   90.00
_cell.angle_beta   90.00
_cell.angle_gamma   90.00
#
_symmetry.space_group_name_H-M   'P 1'
#
loop_
_entity.id
_entity.type
_entity.pdbx_description
1 polymer ?
#
loop_
_entity_poly.entity_id
_entity_poly.type
_entity_poly.pdbx_seq_one_letter_code
_entity_poly.pdbx_strand_id
1 'polypeptide(L)' 'MPGLFPPGALPRRLPMIRMHVADAGHLPGGAKGIRFECATCGHDTGWISDSWTITENRRGHPCPVCNPEAQAPKHRS' A
#
# COMPACT_ATOMS: atom_id res chain seq x y z
N MET A 1 -29.64 -33.74 5.29
CA MET A 1 -28.71 -32.76 5.89
C MET A 1 -28.73 -31.51 5.01
N PRO A 2 -29.50 -30.47 5.35
CA PRO A 2 -29.56 -29.25 4.53
C PRO A 2 -28.23 -28.47 4.61
N GLY A 3 -27.83 -27.89 3.48
CA GLY A 3 -26.51 -27.30 3.25
C GLY A 3 -26.16 -26.13 4.17
N LEU A 4 -24.92 -26.14 4.65
CA LEU A 4 -24.37 -25.26 5.71
C LEU A 4 -23.98 -23.84 5.26
N PHE A 5 -24.33 -23.39 4.06
CA PHE A 5 -23.89 -22.09 3.54
C PHE A 5 -25.07 -21.25 3.06
N PRO A 6 -25.43 -20.15 3.74
CA PRO A 6 -26.38 -19.19 3.20
C PRO A 6 -25.77 -18.51 1.96
N PRO A 7 -26.54 -18.32 0.86
CA PRO A 7 -26.10 -17.56 -0.30
C PRO A 7 -26.12 -16.06 0.04
N GLY A 8 -25.10 -15.65 0.77
CA GLY A 8 -24.85 -14.27 1.18
C GLY A 8 -23.35 -14.03 1.21
N ALA A 9 -22.67 -14.35 0.11
CA ALA A 9 -21.25 -14.08 -0.02
C ALA A 9 -21.03 -12.56 0.06
N LEU A 10 -20.54 -12.10 1.22
CA LEU A 10 -20.03 -10.74 1.38
C LEU A 10 -19.08 -10.45 0.22
N PRO A 11 -19.15 -9.27 -0.41
CA PRO A 11 -18.29 -8.94 -1.54
C PRO A 11 -16.84 -9.17 -1.12
N ARG A 12 -16.13 -10.02 -1.88
CA ARG A 12 -14.71 -10.28 -1.65
C ARG A 12 -14.00 -8.93 -1.65
N ARG A 13 -13.35 -8.58 -0.53
CA ARG A 13 -12.52 -7.37 -0.46
C ARG A 13 -11.55 -7.38 -1.64
N LEU A 14 -11.53 -6.28 -2.39
CA LEU A 14 -10.60 -6.11 -3.49
C LEU A 14 -9.17 -6.27 -2.94
N PRO A 15 -8.27 -6.95 -3.68
CA PRO A 15 -6.90 -7.11 -3.25
C PRO A 15 -6.25 -5.73 -3.07
N MET A 16 -5.66 -5.49 -1.89
CA MET A 16 -4.98 -4.24 -1.61
C MET A 16 -3.74 -4.11 -2.48
N ILE A 17 -3.73 -3.13 -3.38
CA ILE A 17 -2.58 -2.87 -4.25
C ILE A 17 -1.49 -2.15 -3.44
N ARG A 18 -0.31 -2.74 -3.36
CA ARG A 18 0.81 -2.13 -2.63
C ARG A 18 1.82 -1.52 -3.60
N MET A 19 2.35 -0.37 -3.20
CA MET A 19 3.54 0.24 -3.77
C MET A 19 4.76 -0.53 -3.29
N HIS A 20 5.71 -0.75 -4.19
CA HIS A 20 6.96 -1.40 -3.86
C HIS A 20 8.10 -0.39 -3.95
N VAL A 21 9.20 -0.71 -3.28
CA VAL A 21 10.44 0.07 -3.38
C VAL A 21 10.89 0.02 -4.84
N ALA A 22 10.87 1.17 -5.49
CA ALA A 22 11.39 1.36 -6.84
C ALA A 22 12.90 1.56 -6.80
N ASP A 23 13.35 2.42 -5.87
CA ASP A 23 14.76 2.72 -5.68
C ASP A 23 15.06 2.98 -4.20
N ALA A 24 16.25 2.60 -3.76
CA ALA A 24 16.73 2.84 -2.40
C ALA A 24 18.19 3.25 -2.47
N GLY A 25 18.50 4.42 -1.93
CA GLY A 25 19.80 5.05 -2.11
C GLY A 25 20.13 6.07 -1.03
N HIS A 26 21.14 6.88 -1.31
CA HIS A 26 21.55 7.98 -0.45
C HIS A 26 21.12 9.30 -1.08
N LEU A 27 20.38 10.10 -0.31
CA LEU A 27 20.09 11.50 -0.61
C LEU A 27 21.35 12.35 -0.46
N PRO A 28 21.41 13.52 -1.14
CA PRO A 28 22.49 14.48 -0.96
C PRO A 28 22.56 14.91 0.51
N GLY A 29 23.70 14.64 1.15
CA GLY A 29 23.90 14.83 2.60
C GLY A 29 24.04 13.54 3.40
N GLY A 30 24.03 12.37 2.76
CA GLY A 30 24.30 11.07 3.41
C GLY A 30 23.09 10.45 4.12
N ALA A 31 21.93 11.07 4.01
CA ALA A 31 20.67 10.49 4.49
C ALA A 31 20.24 9.33 3.59
N LYS A 32 19.64 8.29 4.17
CA LYS A 32 19.04 7.21 3.40
C LYS A 32 17.71 7.68 2.83
N GLY A 33 17.54 7.48 1.54
CA GLY A 33 16.34 7.84 0.80
C GLY A 33 15.74 6.62 0.16
N ILE A 34 14.43 6.58 0.10
CA ILE A 34 13.70 5.51 -0.56
C ILE A 34 12.60 6.08 -1.44
N ARG A 35 12.40 5.45 -2.59
CA ARG A 35 11.39 5.80 -3.56
C ARG A 35 10.43 4.63 -3.73
N PHE A 36 9.13 4.90 -3.63
CA PHE A 36 8.09 3.90 -3.83
C PHE A 36 7.31 4.17 -5.11
N GLU A 37 7.11 3.12 -5.90
CA GLU A 37 6.31 3.18 -7.12
C GLU A 37 5.24 2.10 -7.09
N CYS A 38 4.03 2.46 -7.54
CA CYS A 38 2.96 1.52 -7.77
C CYS A 38 3.07 0.92 -9.17
N ALA A 39 3.42 -0.37 -9.27
CA ALA A 39 3.49 -1.08 -10.55
C ALA A 39 2.12 -1.18 -11.30
N THR A 40 1.00 -0.90 -10.62
CA THR A 40 -0.35 -0.98 -11.23
C THR A 40 -0.81 0.33 -11.86
N CYS A 41 -0.57 1.48 -11.20
CA CYS A 41 -1.04 2.79 -11.69
C CYS A 41 0.09 3.76 -12.08
N GLY A 42 1.35 3.40 -11.80
CA GLY A 42 2.51 4.28 -12.02
C GLY A 42 2.62 5.44 -11.02
N HIS A 43 1.87 5.43 -9.92
CA HIS A 43 2.01 6.47 -8.90
C HIS A 43 3.35 6.32 -8.18
N ASP A 44 4.13 7.39 -8.22
CA ASP A 44 5.41 7.52 -7.55
C ASP A 44 5.29 8.50 -6.38
N THR A 45 5.76 8.09 -5.20
CA THR A 45 5.80 8.98 -4.02
C THR A 45 7.01 9.92 -4.03
N GLY A 46 7.97 9.69 -4.94
CA GLY A 46 9.26 10.37 -4.95
C GLY A 46 10.19 9.88 -3.86
N TRP A 47 11.33 10.55 -3.73
CA TRP A 47 12.33 10.27 -2.71
C TRP A 47 11.86 10.78 -1.35
N ILE A 48 11.53 9.87 -0.45
CA ILE A 48 11.27 10.17 0.95
C ILE A 48 12.48 9.79 1.80
N SER A 49 12.72 10.54 2.86
CA SER A 49 13.72 10.14 3.86
C SER A 49 13.30 8.82 4.48
N ASP A 50 14.23 7.86 4.53
CA ASP A 50 14.02 6.55 5.15
C ASP A 50 13.83 6.72 6.66
N SER A 51 12.59 7.00 7.07
CA SER A 51 12.18 7.08 8.47
C SER A 51 11.56 5.78 8.97
N TRP A 52 11.36 4.80 8.08
CA TRP A 52 10.74 3.51 8.38
C TRP A 52 11.77 2.39 8.45
N THR A 53 11.37 1.28 9.06
CA THR A 53 12.24 0.10 9.11
C THR A 53 12.32 -0.59 7.75
N ILE A 54 13.45 -1.23 7.44
CA ILE A 54 13.66 -2.01 6.20
C ILE A 54 12.51 -3.01 5.95
N THR A 55 11.93 -3.56 7.02
CA THR A 55 10.79 -4.49 6.96
C THR A 55 9.51 -3.82 6.44
N GLU A 56 9.23 -2.58 6.84
CA GLU A 56 8.06 -1.82 6.36
C GLU A 56 8.23 -1.45 4.89
N ASN A 57 9.43 -0.99 4.52
CA ASN A 57 9.75 -0.69 3.13
C ASN A 57 9.58 -1.92 2.23
N ARG A 58 10.07 -3.08 2.68
CA ARG A 58 9.89 -4.35 1.95
C ARG A 58 8.43 -4.81 1.87
N ARG A 59 7.61 -4.51 2.89
CA ARG A 59 6.18 -4.85 2.88
C ARG A 59 5.38 -4.02 1.86
N GLY A 60 5.88 -2.84 1.53
CA GLY A 60 5.23 -1.93 0.60
C GLY A 60 4.03 -1.19 1.22
N HIS A 61 3.83 0.06 0.79
CA HIS A 61 2.75 0.90 1.29
C HIS A 61 1.49 0.73 0.45
N PRO A 62 0.28 0.81 1.02
CA PRO A 62 -0.94 0.77 0.22
C PRO A 62 -0.98 1.98 -0.73
N CYS A 63 -1.22 1.73 -2.02
CA CYS A 63 -1.32 2.80 -3.00
C CYS A 63 -2.58 3.65 -2.75
N PRO A 64 -2.49 4.97 -2.54
CA PRO A 64 -3.63 5.86 -2.33
C PRO A 64 -4.57 5.94 -3.55
N VAL A 65 -4.02 5.73 -4.76
CA VAL A 65 -4.77 5.79 -6.02
C VAL A 65 -5.52 4.48 -6.28
N CYS A 66 -4.85 3.34 -6.12
CA CYS A 66 -5.46 2.03 -6.37
C CYS A 66 -6.35 1.56 -5.21
N ASN A 67 -6.14 2.07 -4.00
CA ASN A 67 -6.94 1.71 -2.82
C ASN A 67 -7.65 2.94 -2.25
N PRO A 68 -8.59 3.54 -3.00
CA PRO A 68 -9.34 4.69 -2.51
C PRO A 68 -10.11 4.36 -1.22
N GLU A 69 -10.58 3.11 -1.08
CA GLU A 69 -11.31 2.63 0.11
C GLU A 69 -10.43 2.51 1.36
N ALA A 70 -9.12 2.29 1.20
CA ALA A 70 -8.18 2.25 2.33
C ALA A 70 -7.94 3.64 2.92
N GLN A 71 -8.18 4.69 2.14
CA GLN A 71 -8.05 6.09 2.57
C GLN A 71 -9.36 6.69 3.06
N ALA A 72 -10.50 5.99 2.89
CA ALA A 72 -11.78 6.49 3.36
C ALA A 72 -11.68 6.72 4.88
N PRO A 73 -11.79 7.99 5.36
CA PRO A 73 -11.82 8.24 6.78
C PRO A 73 -12.98 7.44 7.35
N LYS A 74 -12.71 6.63 8.37
CA LYS A 74 -13.75 5.90 9.09
C LYS A 74 -14.62 6.95 9.78
N HIS A 75 -15.61 7.48 9.07
CA HIS A 75 -16.62 8.36 9.63
C HIS A 75 -17.44 7.47 10.57
N ARG A 76 -17.01 7.45 11.83
CA ARG A 76 -17.72 6.78 12.93
C ARG A 76 -18.88 7.70 13.28
N SER A 77 -20.03 7.45 12.65
CA SER A 77 -21.33 8.01 13.07
C SER A 77 -21.75 7.45 14.41
#